data_AF-A0A830D7F8-F1
#
_entry.id   AF-A0A830D7F8-F1
#
_cell.length_a   1.000
_cell.length_b   1.000
_cell.length_c   1.000
_cell.angle_alpha   90.00
_cell.angle_beta   90.00
_cell.angle_gamma   90.00
#
_symmetry.space_group_name_H-M   'P 1'
#
loop_
_entity.id
_entity.type
_entity.pdbx_description
1 polymer ?
#
loop_
_entity_poly.entity_id
_entity_poly.type
_entity_poly.pdbx_seq_one_letter_code
_entity_poly.pdbx_strand_id
1 'polypeptide(L)'
;MRNGSSKMNVASQERKTMSPYEVQDFVKSLRSTFSYLEALCIPTIAVIEGAALGGGLEMALSCDLRICGEDAVLGLPETGLAIIPGSLLQDWGTQRLPRLVGKSMAKELIFTGRKIGGRDAYSMGLVNHCVPAGQARSKALEIARDIRNKGPLAIRMAKRAIDGGSELDMTTGLELEEECYEQLLHTNDRLEGLAAFAERRKPNYTGE
;
A
#
# COMPACT_ATOMS: atom_id res chain seq x y z
N MET A 1 14.36 -23.89 -11.41
CA MET A 1 13.15 -23.17 -10.95
C MET A 1 13.07 -23.30 -9.44
N ARG A 2 13.48 -22.28 -8.67
CA ARG A 2 13.37 -22.28 -7.20
C ARG A 2 12.08 -21.55 -6.83
N ASN A 3 11.13 -22.28 -6.27
CA ASN A 3 9.91 -21.72 -5.69
C ASN A 3 10.29 -20.76 -4.56
N GLY A 4 10.06 -19.48 -4.77
CA GLY A 4 10.26 -18.44 -3.77
C GLY A 4 9.10 -18.41 -2.77
N SER A 5 9.10 -19.34 -1.82
CA SER A 5 8.41 -19.13 -0.54
C SER A 5 9.25 -18.13 0.27
N SER A 6 9.21 -16.86 -0.13
CA SER A 6 9.97 -15.78 0.50
C SER A 6 9.23 -15.30 1.75
N LYS A 7 9.73 -15.70 2.93
CA LYS A 7 9.33 -15.05 4.18
C LYS A 7 9.77 -13.60 4.11
N MET A 8 8.84 -12.66 4.13
CA MET A 8 9.13 -11.24 4.15
C MET A 8 9.47 -10.81 5.59
N ASN A 9 10.65 -11.23 6.07
CA ASN A 9 11.15 -11.04 7.44
C ASN A 9 12.59 -10.48 7.46
N VAL A 10 12.89 -9.58 6.51
CA VAL A 10 14.26 -9.24 6.10
C VAL A 10 14.95 -8.27 7.07
N ALA A 11 14.21 -7.31 7.63
CA ALA A 11 14.84 -6.12 8.26
C ALA A 11 15.48 -6.36 9.65
N SER A 12 14.98 -7.27 10.49
CA SER A 12 15.50 -7.45 11.88
C SER A 12 16.73 -8.37 11.94
N GLN A 13 16.86 -9.29 11.00
CA GLN A 13 17.98 -10.23 10.94
C GLN A 13 19.27 -9.56 10.47
N GLU A 14 19.16 -8.62 9.53
CA GLU A 14 20.29 -7.90 8.91
C GLU A 14 20.94 -6.89 9.86
N ARG A 15 20.20 -6.37 10.85
CA ARG A 15 20.68 -5.36 11.80
C ARG A 15 21.54 -5.92 12.94
N LYS A 16 21.63 -7.24 13.11
CA LYS A 16 22.31 -7.86 14.26
C LYS A 16 23.80 -7.52 14.37
N THR A 17 24.46 -7.27 13.24
CA THR A 17 25.90 -7.02 13.16
C THR A 17 26.24 -5.55 12.90
N MET A 18 25.24 -4.67 12.84
CA MET A 18 25.41 -3.25 12.53
C MET A 18 25.69 -2.45 13.80
N SER A 19 26.59 -1.47 13.71
CA SER A 19 26.74 -0.42 14.72
C SER A 19 25.49 0.47 14.78
N PRO A 20 25.27 1.23 15.88
CA PRO A 20 24.14 2.15 15.97
C PRO A 20 24.04 3.16 14.82
N TYR A 21 25.19 3.61 14.29
CA TYR A 21 25.26 4.51 13.14
C TYR A 21 24.81 3.82 11.85
N GLU A 22 25.32 2.62 11.58
CA GLU A 22 24.91 1.81 10.40
C GLU A 22 23.43 1.44 10.47
N VAL A 23 22.92 1.16 11.66
CA VAL A 23 21.48 0.94 11.86
C VAL A 23 20.69 2.18 11.44
N GLN A 24 21.10 3.39 11.83
CA GLN A 24 20.42 4.63 11.43
C GLN A 24 20.44 4.85 9.91
N ASP A 25 21.55 4.59 9.23
CA ASP A 25 21.64 4.78 7.79
C ASP A 25 20.84 3.71 7.03
N PHE A 26 20.89 2.46 7.47
CA PHE A 26 20.04 1.38 6.93
C PHE A 26 18.54 1.71 7.08
N VAL A 27 18.16 2.17 8.27
CA VAL A 27 16.82 2.63 8.61
C VAL A 27 16.35 3.75 7.65
N LYS A 28 17.18 4.77 7.43
CA LYS A 28 16.89 5.88 6.51
C LYS A 28 16.75 5.42 5.08
N SER A 29 17.59 4.47 4.65
CA SER A 29 17.52 3.88 3.32
C SER A 29 16.18 3.17 3.08
N LEU A 30 15.77 2.28 3.99
CA LEU A 30 14.45 1.61 3.92
C LEU A 30 13.30 2.60 3.85
N ARG A 31 13.34 3.64 4.69
CA ARG A 31 12.35 4.72 4.67
C ARG A 31 12.28 5.38 3.30
N SER A 32 13.42 5.75 2.73
CA SER A 32 13.45 6.39 1.42
C SER A 32 12.87 5.48 0.33
N THR A 33 13.13 4.17 0.42
CA THR A 33 12.56 3.20 -0.51
C THR A 33 11.04 3.13 -0.39
N PHE A 34 10.51 3.09 0.83
CA PHE A 34 9.06 3.02 1.04
C PHE A 34 8.36 4.33 0.68
N SER A 35 8.96 5.50 0.98
CA SER A 35 8.49 6.80 0.51
C SER A 35 8.42 6.86 -1.01
N TYR A 36 9.46 6.33 -1.68
CA TYR A 36 9.49 6.29 -3.13
C TYR A 36 8.40 5.39 -3.71
N LEU A 37 8.16 4.23 -3.08
CA LEU A 37 7.11 3.29 -3.47
C LEU A 37 5.71 3.91 -3.36
N GLU A 38 5.42 4.57 -2.24
CA GLU A 38 4.15 5.26 -1.99
C GLU A 38 3.94 6.40 -2.99
N ALA A 39 4.97 7.21 -3.24
CA ALA A 39 4.93 8.36 -4.15
C ALA A 39 4.90 7.98 -5.65
N LEU A 40 4.89 6.69 -6.01
CA LEU A 40 4.75 6.28 -7.40
C LEU A 40 3.43 6.78 -7.99
N CYS A 41 3.52 7.41 -9.16
CA CYS A 41 2.38 7.93 -9.91
C CYS A 41 1.50 6.83 -10.57
N ILE A 42 1.79 5.56 -10.27
CA ILE A 42 1.03 4.39 -10.72
C ILE A 42 0.50 3.64 -9.51
N PRO A 43 -0.67 2.97 -9.62
CA PRO A 43 -1.19 2.13 -8.54
C PRO A 43 -0.28 0.95 -8.24
N THR A 44 -0.16 0.63 -6.96
CA THR A 44 0.66 -0.45 -6.41
C THR A 44 -0.22 -1.42 -5.63
N ILE A 45 0.01 -2.72 -5.84
CA ILE A 45 -0.75 -3.79 -5.19
C ILE A 45 0.23 -4.72 -4.48
N ALA A 46 0.18 -4.76 -3.15
CA ALA A 46 0.91 -5.73 -2.35
C ALA A 46 0.23 -7.10 -2.39
N VAL A 47 0.99 -8.11 -2.79
CA VAL A 47 0.56 -9.52 -2.78
C VAL A 47 1.21 -10.22 -1.61
N ILE A 48 0.40 -10.67 -0.65
CA ILE A 48 0.87 -11.24 0.60
C ILE A 48 0.52 -12.72 0.65
N GLU A 49 1.50 -13.55 0.32
CA GLU A 49 1.44 -15.00 0.46
C GLU A 49 2.40 -15.40 1.60
N GLY A 50 1.86 -16.00 2.67
CA GLY A 50 2.64 -16.32 3.87
C GLY A 50 2.87 -15.13 4.81
N ALA A 51 4.09 -15.01 5.36
CA ALA A 51 4.35 -14.09 6.47
C ALA A 51 4.79 -12.68 5.99
N ALA A 52 4.05 -11.66 6.41
CA ALA A 52 4.41 -10.24 6.33
C ALA A 52 4.55 -9.68 7.75
N LEU A 53 5.78 -9.66 8.26
CA LEU A 53 6.06 -9.26 9.64
C LEU A 53 7.00 -8.06 9.68
N GLY A 54 6.71 -7.13 10.58
CA GLY A 54 7.50 -5.92 10.78
C GLY A 54 7.70 -5.15 9.49
N GLY A 55 8.95 -4.90 9.09
CA GLY A 55 9.29 -4.22 7.83
C GLY A 55 8.61 -4.80 6.57
N GLY A 56 8.29 -6.10 6.55
CA GLY A 56 7.51 -6.68 5.45
C GLY A 56 6.07 -6.18 5.41
N LEU A 57 5.41 -6.06 6.56
CA LEU A 57 4.09 -5.45 6.66
C LEU A 57 4.17 -3.94 6.39
N GLU A 58 5.23 -3.27 6.85
CA GLU A 58 5.43 -1.84 6.56
C GLU A 58 5.53 -1.56 5.07
N MET A 59 6.26 -2.38 4.31
CA MET A 59 6.31 -2.27 2.85
C MET A 59 4.92 -2.49 2.21
N ALA A 60 4.14 -3.45 2.71
CA ALA A 60 2.78 -3.68 2.22
C ALA A 60 1.83 -2.52 2.55
N LEU A 61 2.04 -1.85 3.69
CA LEU A 61 1.31 -0.63 4.07
C LEU A 61 1.66 0.56 3.18
N SER A 62 2.85 0.57 2.57
CA SER A 62 3.26 1.59 1.58
C SER A 62 2.62 1.43 0.20
N CYS A 63 1.96 0.30 -0.08
CA CYS A 63 1.22 0.09 -1.32
C CYS A 63 -0.21 0.65 -1.22
N ASP A 64 -0.81 0.99 -2.36
CA ASP A 64 -2.17 1.51 -2.43
C ASP A 64 -3.19 0.44 -2.01
N LEU A 65 -3.01 -0.79 -2.53
CA LEU A 65 -3.89 -1.93 -2.28
C LEU A 65 -3.12 -3.11 -1.69
N ARG A 66 -3.80 -3.93 -0.88
CA ARG A 66 -3.25 -5.15 -0.27
C ARG A 66 -4.18 -6.33 -0.49
N ILE A 67 -3.64 -7.46 -0.92
CA ILE A 67 -4.36 -8.72 -1.12
C ILE A 67 -3.57 -9.83 -0.45
N CYS A 68 -4.23 -10.67 0.34
CA CYS A 68 -3.56 -11.76 1.04
C CYS A 68 -4.22 -13.12 0.82
N GLY A 69 -3.42 -14.18 1.00
CA GLY A 69 -3.92 -15.54 1.20
C GLY A 69 -4.61 -15.70 2.56
N GLU A 70 -5.52 -16.66 2.70
CA GLU A 70 -6.17 -16.98 3.98
C GLU A 70 -5.18 -17.42 5.06
N ASP A 71 -4.08 -18.09 4.65
CA ASP A 71 -3.00 -18.57 5.51
C ASP A 71 -1.90 -17.53 5.73
N ALA A 72 -2.06 -16.31 5.19
CA ALA A 72 -1.12 -15.23 5.42
C ALA A 72 -1.06 -14.86 6.91
N VAL A 73 0.13 -14.50 7.37
CA VAL A 73 0.40 -14.11 8.75
C VAL A 73 0.95 -12.70 8.76
N LEU A 74 0.21 -11.76 9.33
CA LEU A 74 0.54 -10.34 9.35
C LEU A 74 0.76 -9.86 10.79
N GLY A 75 1.65 -8.89 10.99
CA GLY A 75 1.82 -8.23 12.29
C GLY A 75 3.07 -7.37 12.40
N LEU A 76 3.11 -6.55 13.46
CA LEU A 76 4.24 -5.70 13.82
C LEU A 76 4.78 -6.12 15.20
N PRO A 77 5.64 -7.16 15.28
CA PRO A 77 6.08 -7.76 16.54
C PRO A 77 7.27 -7.04 17.21
N GLU A 78 7.66 -5.86 16.71
CA GLU A 78 8.86 -5.10 17.12
C GLU A 78 8.95 -4.84 18.62
N THR A 79 7.81 -4.63 19.30
CA THR A 79 7.77 -4.37 20.75
C THR A 79 8.30 -5.55 21.56
N GLY A 80 8.20 -6.78 21.05
CA GLY A 80 8.84 -7.96 21.63
C GLY A 80 10.37 -7.96 21.53
N LEU A 81 10.94 -7.12 20.68
CA LEU A 81 12.39 -6.87 20.56
C LEU A 81 12.81 -5.56 21.26
N ALA A 82 11.95 -4.99 22.11
CA ALA A 82 12.15 -3.71 22.78
C ALA A 82 12.42 -2.53 21.82
N ILE A 83 11.85 -2.60 20.61
CA ILE A 83 11.85 -1.51 19.61
C ILE A 83 10.42 -1.25 19.13
N ILE A 84 10.19 -0.14 18.43
CA ILE A 84 8.89 0.16 17.83
C ILE A 84 8.90 -0.17 16.33
N PRO A 85 7.71 -0.38 15.71
CA PRO A 85 7.59 -0.37 14.25
C PRO A 85 7.99 1.01 13.73
N GLY A 86 8.64 1.05 12.58
CA GLY A 86 9.34 2.22 12.09
C GLY A 86 10.82 2.08 12.44
N SER A 87 11.61 1.82 11.42
CA SER A 87 13.05 1.92 11.48
C SER A 87 13.40 3.31 12.06
N LEU A 88 13.85 3.33 13.31
CA LEU A 88 14.46 4.35 14.18
C LEU A 88 14.35 5.88 13.95
N LEU A 89 13.60 6.46 13.00
CA LEU A 89 13.21 7.88 12.94
C LEU A 89 12.06 8.09 11.91
N GLN A 90 10.86 8.35 12.45
CA GLN A 90 9.56 8.60 11.80
C GLN A 90 8.91 7.41 11.05
N ASP A 91 8.35 6.51 11.87
CA ASP A 91 6.95 6.03 11.87
C ASP A 91 6.29 5.58 10.55
N TRP A 92 6.59 4.36 10.08
CA TRP A 92 5.83 3.73 8.98
C TRP A 92 4.66 2.90 9.48
N GLY A 93 4.93 1.90 10.33
CA GLY A 93 3.88 1.07 10.94
C GLY A 93 2.97 1.84 11.91
N THR A 94 3.54 2.70 12.74
CA THR A 94 2.82 3.50 13.76
C THR A 94 1.97 4.63 13.18
N GLN A 95 2.24 5.09 11.96
CA GLN A 95 1.37 6.06 11.26
C GLN A 95 0.35 5.39 10.33
N ARG A 96 0.75 4.40 9.53
CA ARG A 96 -0.15 3.82 8.51
C ARG A 96 -1.15 2.83 9.05
N LEU A 97 -0.73 1.95 9.96
CA LEU A 97 -1.64 0.98 10.56
C LEU A 97 -2.87 1.65 11.21
N PRO A 98 -2.75 2.66 12.07
CA PRO A 98 -3.92 3.29 12.69
C PRO A 98 -4.80 4.08 11.70
N ARG A 99 -4.28 4.51 10.55
CA ARG A 99 -5.09 5.13 9.48
C ARG A 99 -5.97 4.11 8.76
N LEU A 100 -5.54 2.84 8.70
CA LEU A 100 -6.32 1.77 8.08
C LEU A 100 -7.29 1.08 9.05
N VAL A 101 -6.81 0.67 10.23
CA VAL A 101 -7.60 -0.17 11.17
C VAL A 101 -8.11 0.59 12.39
N GLY A 102 -7.83 1.90 12.47
CA GLY A 102 -8.15 2.73 13.62
C GLY A 102 -7.11 2.63 14.75
N LYS A 103 -7.03 3.71 15.55
CA LYS A 103 -6.02 3.86 16.62
C LYS A 103 -6.07 2.76 17.69
N SER A 104 -7.28 2.32 18.08
CA SER A 104 -7.45 1.32 19.15
C SER A 104 -6.92 -0.05 18.72
N MET A 105 -7.32 -0.52 17.55
CA MET A 105 -6.86 -1.80 17.01
C MET A 105 -5.37 -1.79 16.70
N ALA A 106 -4.86 -0.70 16.12
CA ALA A 106 -3.42 -0.57 15.85
C ALA A 106 -2.58 -0.64 17.14
N LYS A 107 -3.03 0.02 18.22
CA LYS A 107 -2.37 -0.07 19.53
C LYS A 107 -2.37 -1.50 20.06
N GLU A 108 -3.49 -2.20 19.98
CA GLU A 108 -3.55 -3.61 20.43
C GLU A 108 -2.53 -4.47 19.67
N LEU A 109 -2.52 -4.39 18.34
CA LEU A 109 -1.60 -5.16 17.49
C LEU A 109 -0.12 -4.84 17.79
N ILE A 110 0.21 -3.56 17.93
CA ILE A 110 1.60 -3.11 18.16
C ILE A 110 2.04 -3.41 19.60
N PHE A 111 1.21 -3.11 20.61
CA PHE A 111 1.57 -3.30 22.02
C PHE A 111 1.74 -4.78 22.38
N THR A 112 0.87 -5.63 21.85
CA THR A 112 0.96 -7.08 22.08
C THR A 112 1.96 -7.76 21.16
N GLY A 113 2.31 -7.13 20.04
CA GLY A 113 3.10 -7.75 18.97
C GLY A 113 2.42 -8.99 18.37
N ARG A 114 1.10 -9.16 18.57
CA ARG A 114 0.38 -10.35 18.15
C ARG A 114 0.30 -10.43 16.63
N LYS A 115 0.29 -11.65 16.11
CA LYS A 115 0.12 -11.94 14.69
C LYS A 115 -1.35 -12.20 14.40
N ILE A 116 -1.79 -11.82 13.21
CA ILE A 116 -3.15 -12.04 12.71
C ILE A 116 -3.13 -12.84 11.42
N GLY A 117 -4.18 -13.62 11.20
CA GLY A 117 -4.39 -14.34 9.95
C GLY A 117 -4.94 -13.44 8.84
N GLY A 118 -4.92 -13.91 7.60
CA GLY A 118 -5.43 -13.17 6.44
C GLY A 118 -6.91 -12.79 6.56
N ARG A 119 -7.74 -13.68 7.11
CA ARG A 119 -9.18 -13.41 7.32
C ARG A 119 -9.41 -12.28 8.31
N ASP A 120 -8.72 -12.30 9.45
CA ASP A 120 -8.81 -11.23 10.46
C ASP A 120 -8.34 -9.89 9.86
N ALA A 121 -7.22 -9.91 9.12
CA ALA A 121 -6.70 -8.74 8.45
C ALA A 121 -7.72 -8.13 7.46
N TYR A 122 -8.49 -8.96 6.76
CA TYR A 122 -9.56 -8.49 5.88
C TYR A 122 -10.72 -7.90 6.69
N SER A 123 -11.18 -8.58 7.74
CA SER A 123 -12.30 -8.12 8.57
C SER A 123 -12.04 -6.78 9.26
N MET A 124 -10.79 -6.43 9.55
CA MET A 124 -10.42 -5.15 10.15
C MET A 124 -10.06 -4.04 9.14
N GLY A 125 -10.10 -4.32 7.83
CA GLY A 125 -9.76 -3.36 6.79
C GLY A 125 -8.25 -3.17 6.57
N LEU A 126 -7.39 -4.04 7.10
CA LEU A 126 -5.94 -4.00 6.84
C LEU A 126 -5.62 -4.39 5.39
N VAL A 127 -6.38 -5.33 4.82
CA VAL A 127 -6.25 -5.76 3.42
C VAL A 127 -7.57 -5.59 2.68
N ASN A 128 -7.50 -5.32 1.37
CA ASN A 128 -8.68 -5.12 0.52
C ASN A 128 -9.36 -6.44 0.16
N HIS A 129 -8.60 -7.53 0.07
CA HIS A 129 -9.11 -8.86 -0.24
C HIS A 129 -8.33 -9.95 0.50
N CYS A 130 -9.05 -10.95 0.98
CA CYS A 130 -8.51 -12.23 1.43
C CYS A 130 -9.05 -13.33 0.51
N VAL A 131 -8.16 -14.13 -0.08
CA VAL A 131 -8.48 -15.20 -1.03
C VAL A 131 -7.81 -16.51 -0.59
N PRO A 132 -8.23 -17.68 -1.12
CA PRO A 132 -7.56 -18.94 -0.77
C PRO A 132 -6.04 -18.86 -0.98
N ALA A 133 -5.29 -19.54 -0.12
CA ALA A 133 -3.83 -19.56 -0.14
C ALA A 133 -3.27 -19.82 -1.56
N GLY A 134 -2.28 -19.02 -1.98
CA GLY A 134 -1.68 -19.11 -3.31
C GLY A 134 -2.46 -18.41 -4.43
N GLN A 135 -3.62 -17.81 -4.15
CA GLN A 135 -4.44 -17.11 -5.16
C GLN A 135 -4.33 -15.57 -5.11
N ALA A 136 -3.61 -14.99 -4.15
CA ALA A 136 -3.53 -13.54 -3.97
C ALA A 136 -2.95 -12.85 -5.21
N ARG A 137 -1.95 -13.48 -5.84
CA ARG A 137 -1.37 -12.97 -7.10
C ARG A 137 -2.37 -12.96 -8.25
N SER A 138 -3.21 -13.98 -8.36
CA SER A 138 -4.22 -14.04 -9.41
C SER A 138 -5.24 -12.92 -9.23
N LYS A 139 -5.72 -12.72 -7.99
CA LYS A 139 -6.65 -11.63 -7.67
C LYS A 139 -6.01 -10.25 -7.88
N ALA A 140 -4.74 -10.07 -7.56
CA ALA A 140 -4.01 -8.84 -7.86
C ALA A 140 -3.95 -8.53 -9.35
N LEU A 141 -3.69 -9.54 -10.19
CA LEU A 141 -3.64 -9.38 -11.64
C LEU A 141 -5.02 -9.10 -12.25
N GLU A 142 -6.08 -9.65 -11.67
CA GLU A 142 -7.46 -9.31 -12.03
C GLU A 142 -7.72 -7.81 -11.81
N ILE A 143 -7.47 -7.30 -10.59
CA ILE A 143 -7.65 -5.89 -10.25
C ILE A 143 -6.75 -4.98 -11.10
N ALA A 144 -5.49 -5.37 -11.30
CA ALA A 144 -4.57 -4.61 -12.15
C ALA A 144 -5.05 -4.51 -13.61
N ARG A 145 -5.68 -5.57 -14.15
CA ARG A 145 -6.28 -5.52 -15.49
C ARG A 145 -7.49 -4.59 -15.54
N ASP A 146 -8.28 -4.54 -14.47
CA ASP A 146 -9.41 -3.63 -14.38
C ASP A 146 -8.96 -2.16 -14.34
N ILE A 147 -7.93 -1.86 -13.54
CA ILE A 147 -7.31 -0.53 -13.47
C ILE A 147 -6.68 -0.15 -14.83
N ARG A 148 -5.99 -1.08 -15.49
CA ARG A 148 -5.39 -0.84 -16.81
C ARG A 148 -6.41 -0.45 -17.88
N ASN A 149 -7.68 -0.83 -17.73
CA ASN A 149 -8.74 -0.47 -18.67
C ASN A 149 -9.35 0.93 -18.37
N LYS A 150 -8.77 1.70 -17.45
CA LYS A 150 -9.18 3.07 -17.09
C LYS A 150 -8.20 4.09 -17.68
N GLY A 151 -8.62 5.36 -17.71
CA GLY A 151 -7.76 6.46 -18.16
C GLY A 151 -6.53 6.59 -17.24
N PRO A 152 -5.30 6.35 -17.72
CA PRO A 152 -4.11 6.35 -16.87
C PRO A 152 -3.82 7.71 -16.22
N LEU A 153 -4.10 8.82 -16.91
CA LEU A 153 -3.99 10.17 -16.32
C LEU A 153 -5.02 10.38 -15.20
N ALA A 154 -6.26 9.93 -15.40
CA ALA A 154 -7.30 10.00 -14.39
C ALA A 154 -6.95 9.17 -13.14
N ILE A 155 -6.41 7.96 -13.30
CA ILE A 155 -5.95 7.13 -12.19
C ILE A 155 -4.81 7.81 -11.41
N ARG A 156 -3.86 8.43 -12.11
CA ARG A 156 -2.76 9.18 -11.47
C ARG A 156 -3.29 10.38 -10.66
N MET A 157 -4.21 11.15 -11.22
CA MET A 157 -4.82 12.29 -10.54
C MET A 157 -5.68 11.86 -9.36
N ALA A 158 -6.45 10.77 -9.49
CA ALA A 158 -7.21 10.20 -8.38
C ALA A 158 -6.31 9.78 -7.22
N LYS A 159 -5.19 9.10 -7.50
CA LYS A 159 -4.20 8.75 -6.47
C LYS A 159 -3.67 10.00 -5.76
N ARG A 160 -3.24 11.02 -6.52
CA ARG A 160 -2.74 12.29 -5.95
C ARG A 160 -3.78 12.97 -5.05
N ALA A 161 -5.03 13.05 -5.50
CA ALA A 161 -6.11 13.67 -4.74
C ALA A 161 -6.39 12.91 -3.43
N ILE A 162 -6.44 11.58 -3.47
CA ILE A 162 -6.67 10.74 -2.29
C ILE A 162 -5.50 10.84 -1.30
N ASP A 163 -4.27 10.61 -1.77
CA ASP A 163 -3.10 10.54 -0.90
C ASP A 163 -2.77 11.90 -0.30
N GLY A 164 -2.85 12.97 -1.10
CA GLY A 164 -2.61 14.33 -0.63
C GLY A 164 -3.76 14.88 0.18
N GLY A 165 -5.00 14.72 -0.29
CA GLY A 165 -6.18 15.33 0.32
C GLY A 165 -6.57 14.72 1.66
N SER A 166 -6.29 13.42 1.87
CA SER A 166 -6.62 12.74 3.13
C SER A 166 -5.81 13.22 4.34
N GLU A 167 -4.70 13.94 4.13
CA GLU A 167 -3.88 14.52 5.18
C GLU A 167 -4.14 16.04 5.37
N LEU A 168 -5.10 16.61 4.64
CA LEU A 168 -5.47 18.04 4.69
C LEU A 168 -6.83 18.23 5.38
N ASP A 169 -7.16 19.48 5.72
CA ASP A 169 -8.54 19.80 6.06
C ASP A 169 -9.44 19.72 4.82
N MET A 170 -10.74 19.61 5.05
CA MET A 170 -11.72 19.37 3.97
C MET A 170 -11.66 20.44 2.88
N THR A 171 -11.44 21.71 3.23
CA THR A 171 -11.44 22.80 2.25
C THR A 171 -10.23 22.67 1.33
N THR A 172 -9.03 22.57 1.89
CA THR A 172 -7.81 22.41 1.09
C THR A 172 -7.75 21.07 0.37
N GLY A 173 -8.35 20.01 0.92
CA GLY A 173 -8.51 18.73 0.23
C GLY A 173 -9.38 18.84 -1.03
N LEU A 174 -10.47 19.61 -0.99
CA LEU A 174 -11.31 19.88 -2.15
C LEU A 174 -10.61 20.75 -3.20
N GLU A 175 -9.83 21.74 -2.77
CA GLU A 175 -9.00 22.55 -3.69
C GLU A 175 -8.00 21.67 -4.45
N LEU A 176 -7.33 20.73 -3.76
CA LEU A 176 -6.43 19.77 -4.40
C LEU A 176 -7.17 18.83 -5.36
N GLU A 177 -8.39 18.39 -5.01
CA GLU A 177 -9.23 17.57 -5.91
C GLU A 177 -9.58 18.34 -7.19
N GLU A 178 -9.97 19.61 -7.07
CA GLU A 178 -10.25 20.50 -8.20
C GLU A 178 -9.03 20.66 -9.11
N GLU A 179 -7.86 20.98 -8.54
CA GLU A 179 -6.60 21.07 -9.28
C GLU A 179 -6.30 19.76 -10.06
N CYS A 180 -6.49 18.61 -9.40
CA CYS A 180 -6.29 17.30 -10.02
C CYS A 180 -7.27 17.05 -11.17
N TYR A 181 -8.52 17.49 -11.04
CA TYR A 181 -9.54 17.35 -12.06
C TYR A 181 -9.30 18.28 -13.26
N GLU A 182 -8.85 19.51 -13.03
CA GLU A 182 -8.52 20.48 -14.07
C GLU A 182 -7.47 19.94 -15.05
N GLN A 183 -6.46 19.21 -14.55
CA GLN A 183 -5.44 18.57 -15.39
C GLN A 183 -6.04 17.60 -16.42
N LEU A 184 -7.25 17.06 -16.17
CA LEU A 184 -7.91 16.09 -17.03
C LEU A 184 -8.81 16.73 -18.10
N LEU A 185 -9.23 18.00 -17.93
CA LEU A 185 -10.23 18.66 -18.77
C LEU A 185 -9.85 18.71 -20.26
N HIS A 186 -8.57 18.80 -20.55
CA HIS A 186 -8.05 18.94 -21.90
C HIS A 186 -7.39 17.67 -22.47
N THR A 187 -7.50 16.54 -21.75
CA THR A 187 -6.91 15.27 -22.19
C THR A 187 -7.74 14.60 -23.29
N ASN A 188 -7.05 13.94 -24.21
CA ASN A 188 -7.68 13.12 -25.25
C ASN A 188 -8.45 11.94 -24.63
N ASP A 189 -7.92 11.35 -23.55
CA ASP A 189 -8.56 10.26 -22.82
C ASP A 189 -9.96 10.67 -22.30
N ARG A 190 -10.14 11.91 -21.82
CA ARG A 190 -11.46 12.38 -21.38
C ARG A 190 -12.45 12.44 -22.53
N LEU A 191 -12.04 12.97 -23.68
CA LEU A 191 -12.89 13.06 -24.87
C LEU A 191 -13.27 11.67 -25.40
N GLU A 192 -12.29 10.76 -25.46
CA GLU A 192 -12.51 9.35 -25.85
C GLU A 192 -13.45 8.64 -24.87
N GLY A 193 -13.30 8.88 -23.56
CA GLY A 193 -14.21 8.32 -22.54
C GLY A 193 -15.67 8.74 -22.76
N LEU A 194 -15.90 10.02 -23.07
CA LEU A 194 -17.23 10.54 -23.37
C LEU A 194 -17.80 9.97 -24.68
N ALA A 195 -16.98 9.89 -25.73
CA ALA A 195 -17.38 9.31 -27.02
C ALA A 195 -17.73 7.83 -26.89
N ALA A 196 -16.86 7.03 -26.25
CA ALA A 196 -17.08 5.61 -26.03
C ALA A 196 -18.35 5.34 -25.21
N PHE A 197 -18.64 6.18 -24.21
CA PHE A 197 -19.88 6.10 -23.42
C PHE A 197 -21.12 6.37 -24.28
N ALA A 198 -21.11 7.43 -25.08
CA ALA A 198 -22.21 7.76 -25.99
C ALA A 198 -22.46 6.66 -27.04
N GLU A 199 -21.39 6.07 -27.55
CA GLU A 199 -21.41 5.01 -28.57
C GLU A 199 -21.59 3.59 -27.99
N ARG A 200 -21.64 3.45 -26.66
CA ARG A 200 -21.74 2.16 -25.94
C ARG A 200 -20.66 1.15 -26.32
N ARG A 201 -19.45 1.63 -26.57
CA ARG A 201 -18.26 0.81 -26.86
C ARG A 201 -17.25 0.88 -25.72
N LYS A 202 -16.24 0.03 -25.79
CA LYS A 202 -15.10 0.12 -24.86
C LYS A 202 -14.21 1.32 -25.27
N PRO A 203 -13.78 2.15 -24.30
CA PRO A 203 -12.83 3.23 -24.58
C PRO A 203 -11.42 2.66 -24.84
N ASN A 204 -10.65 3.38 -25.65
CA ASN A 204 -9.23 3.12 -25.88
C ASN A 204 -8.38 4.29 -25.38
N TYR A 205 -7.97 4.22 -24.12
CA TYR A 205 -7.15 5.25 -23.49
C TYR A 205 -5.66 5.11 -23.86
N THR A 206 -4.99 6.23 -24.13
CA THR A 206 -3.57 6.31 -24.51
C THR A 206 -2.73 7.05 -23.48
N GLY A 207 -3.34 7.76 -22.54
CA GLY A 207 -2.63 8.58 -21.55
C GLY A 207 -2.17 9.93 -22.08
N GLU A 208 -2.98 10.51 -22.96
CA GLU A 208 -2.80 11.82 -23.60
C GLU A 208 -4.01 12.72 -23.34
#